data_AF-A0A8J3RHQ8-F1
#
_entry.id   AF-A0A8J3RHQ8-F1
#
_cell.length_a   1.000
_cell.length_b   1.000
_cell.length_c   1.000
_cell.angle_alpha   90.00
_cell.angle_beta   90.00
_cell.angle_gamma   90.00
#
_symmetry.space_group_name_H-M   'P 1'
#
loop_
_entity.id
_entity.type
_entity.pdbx_description
1 polymer ?
#
loop_
_entity_poly.entity_id
_entity_poly.type
_entity_poly.pdbx_seq_one_letter_code
_entity_poly.pdbx_strand_id
1 'polypeptide(L)'
;MDEVESLRTLRVHLAERGISADLRGEALVVRPPASHLPVWVFVGYGGAFFCWQSAEERHPVTDMAGAADALALYTTPPASLFGETARS
;
A
#
# COMPACT_ATOMS: atom_id res chain seq x y z
N MET A 1 -11.89 -4.45 16.08
CA MET A 1 -11.26 -3.26 15.50
C MET A 1 -12.02 -2.98 14.22
N ASP A 2 -12.61 -1.79 14.09
CA ASP A 2 -13.37 -1.42 12.90
C ASP A 2 -12.46 -1.38 11.66
N GLU A 3 -12.93 -1.92 10.55
CA GLU A 3 -12.18 -2.03 9.29
C GLU A 3 -11.73 -0.66 8.78
N VAL A 4 -12.61 0.34 8.88
CA VAL A 4 -12.33 1.73 8.51
C VAL A 4 -11.26 2.34 9.41
N GLU A 5 -11.27 2.04 10.71
CA GLU A 5 -10.24 2.53 11.64
C GLU A 5 -8.88 1.90 11.33
N SER A 6 -8.83 0.60 11.02
CA SER A 6 -7.61 -0.07 10.58
C SER A 6 -7.01 0.59 9.33
N LEU A 7 -7.85 0.95 8.35
CA LEU A 7 -7.41 1.65 7.14
C LEU A 7 -6.92 3.07 7.44
N ARG A 8 -7.54 3.78 8.40
CA ARG A 8 -7.08 5.11 8.85
C ARG A 8 -5.72 5.01 9.53
N THR A 9 -5.50 4.02 10.38
CA THR A 9 -4.19 3.77 11.00
C THR A 9 -3.13 3.44 9.96
N LEU A 10 -3.45 2.56 9.01
CA LEU A 10 -2.56 2.23 7.90
C LEU A 10 -2.18 3.46 7.07
N ARG A 11 -3.15 4.35 6.81
CA ARG A 11 -2.90 5.63 6.12
C ARG A 11 -1.86 6.50 6.82
N VAL A 12 -1.91 6.59 8.15
CA VAL A 12 -0.93 7.35 8.94
C VAL A 12 0.46 6.77 8.73
N HIS A 13 0.61 5.45 8.85
CA HIS A 13 1.90 4.77 8.66
C HIS A 13 2.45 4.89 7.23
N LEU A 14 1.59 4.93 6.21
CA LEU A 14 2.00 5.20 4.84
C LEU A 14 2.49 6.65 4.68
N ALA A 15 1.80 7.62 5.30
CA ALA A 15 2.20 9.02 5.27
C ALA A 15 3.57 9.25 5.95
N GLU A 16 3.86 8.55 7.05
CA GLU A 16 5.19 8.57 7.69
C GLU A 16 6.33 8.12 6.75
N ARG A 17 6.00 7.29 5.75
CA ARG A 17 6.93 6.81 4.71
C ARG A 17 6.92 7.68 3.44
N GLY A 18 6.16 8.78 3.44
CA GLY A 18 6.02 9.67 2.28
C GLY A 18 5.08 9.15 1.19
N ILE A 19 4.30 8.10 1.48
CA ILE A 19 3.36 7.50 0.52
C ILE A 19 2.00 8.16 0.69
N SER A 20 1.46 8.67 -0.41
CA SER A 20 0.15 9.31 -0.40
C SER A 20 -0.95 8.26 -0.43
N ALA A 21 -1.84 8.25 0.58
CA ALA A 21 -2.99 7.36 0.60
C ALA A 21 -4.28 8.12 0.98
N ASP A 22 -5.39 7.72 0.38
CA ASP A 22 -6.69 8.39 0.48
C ASP A 22 -7.80 7.37 0.74
N LEU A 23 -8.64 7.64 1.75
CA LEU A 23 -9.74 6.74 2.10
C LEU A 23 -10.93 7.00 1.18
N ARG A 24 -11.46 5.95 0.56
CA ARG A 24 -12.61 5.98 -0.36
C ARG A 24 -13.61 4.91 0.06
N GLY A 25 -14.58 5.32 0.88
CA GLY A 25 -15.56 4.40 1.48
C GLY A 25 -14.85 3.40 2.39
N GLU A 26 -14.95 2.12 2.03
CA GLU A 26 -14.40 0.98 2.79
C GLU A 26 -13.01 0.53 2.27
N ALA A 27 -12.40 1.31 1.36
CA ALA A 27 -11.09 1.03 0.80
C ALA A 27 -10.12 2.20 1.00
N LEU A 28 -8.83 1.88 1.10
CA LEU A 28 -7.72 2.83 1.10
C LEU A 28 -7.04 2.79 -0.27
N VAL A 29 -7.03 3.93 -0.95
CA VAL A 29 -6.38 4.09 -2.25
C VAL A 29 -4.98 4.64 -2.04
N VAL A 30 -3.97 3.78 -2.25
CA VAL A 30 -2.56 4.13 -2.14
C VAL A 30 -2.07 4.63 -3.50
N ARG A 31 -1.53 5.84 -3.52
CA ARG A 31 -1.01 6.53 -4.71
C ARG A 31 0.52 6.49 -4.70
N PRO A 32 1.15 5.64 -5.51
CA PRO A 32 2.60 5.66 -5.71
C PRO A 32 3.10 7.01 -6.24
N PRO A 33 4.33 7.42 -5.90
CA PRO A 33 4.99 8.54 -6.55
C PRO A 33 5.37 8.18 -8.00
N ALA A 34 4.83 8.95 -8.95
CA ALA A 34 5.10 8.93 -10.40
C ALA A 34 4.81 7.60 -11.15
N SER A 35 3.85 7.67 -12.08
CA SER A 35 3.64 6.74 -13.19
C SER A 35 3.04 5.34 -12.92
N HIS A 36 2.54 5.06 -11.73
CA HIS A 36 1.91 3.77 -11.41
C HIS A 36 0.41 3.90 -11.13
N LEU A 37 -0.33 2.83 -11.42
CA LEU A 37 -1.76 2.73 -11.11
C LEU A 37 -1.98 2.79 -9.59
N PRO A 38 -3.05 3.45 -9.14
CA PRO A 38 -3.40 3.47 -7.72
C PRO A 38 -3.72 2.06 -7.22
N VAL A 39 -3.21 1.72 -6.03
CA VAL A 39 -3.44 0.43 -5.39
C VAL A 39 -4.64 0.55 -4.46
N TRP A 40 -5.61 -0.34 -4.65
CA TRP A 40 -6.79 -0.43 -3.80
C TRP A 40 -6.54 -1.44 -2.69
N VAL A 41 -6.58 -0.97 -1.45
CA VAL A 41 -6.42 -1.78 -0.25
C VAL A 41 -7.75 -1.83 0.47
N PHE A 42 -8.22 -3.02 0.82
CA PHE A 42 -9.43 -3.22 1.61
C PHE A 42 -9.12 -4.14 2.77
N VAL A 43 -9.94 -4.08 3.82
CA VAL A 43 -9.87 -5.08 4.87
C VAL A 43 -10.79 -6.24 4.48
N GLY A 44 -10.26 -7.45 4.53
CA GLY A 44 -10.98 -8.67 4.16
C GLY A 44 -10.93 -9.72 5.26
N TYR A 45 -11.54 -10.87 4.98
CA TYR A 45 -11.53 -12.05 5.86
C TYR A 45 -12.01 -11.73 7.30
N GLY A 46 -13.13 -11.02 7.40
CA GLY A 46 -13.74 -10.66 8.68
C GLY A 46 -12.92 -9.67 9.50
N GLY A 47 -12.19 -8.76 8.84
CA GLY A 47 -11.41 -7.73 9.54
C GLY A 47 -9.97 -8.11 9.86
N ALA A 48 -9.48 -9.29 9.43
CA ALA A 48 -8.20 -9.84 9.88
C ALA A 48 -7.00 -9.47 8.98
N PHE A 49 -7.25 -9.16 7.71
CA PHE A 49 -6.17 -8.91 6.73
C PHE A 49 -6.45 -7.67 5.90
N PHE A 50 -5.41 -6.88 5.65
CA PHE A 50 -5.35 -5.95 4.54
C PHE A 50 -5.09 -6.74 3.26
N CYS A 51 -5.86 -6.47 2.22
CA CYS A 51 -5.79 -7.15 0.94
C CYS A 51 -5.68 -6.13 -0.19
N TRP A 52 -4.85 -6.41 -1.19
CA TRP A 52 -4.75 -5.64 -2.43
C TRP A 52 -4.56 -6.59 -3.62
N GLN A 53 -4.56 -6.04 -4.84
CA GLN A 53 -4.50 -6.82 -6.09
C GLN A 53 -5.50 -7.98 -6.09
N SER A 54 -6.80 -7.68 -6.00
CA SER A 54 -7.86 -8.71 -5.99
C SER A 54 -7.73 -9.76 -4.87
N ALA A 55 -7.13 -9.39 -3.73
CA ALA A 55 -6.83 -10.26 -2.58
C ALA A 55 -5.77 -11.35 -2.82
N GLU A 56 -5.01 -11.27 -3.91
CA GLU A 56 -3.84 -12.14 -4.11
C GLU A 56 -2.75 -11.81 -3.09
N GLU A 57 -2.54 -10.52 -2.82
CA GLU A 57 -1.61 -10.03 -1.82
C GLU A 57 -2.36 -9.68 -0.53
N ARG A 58 -1.79 -10.09 0.61
CA ARG A 58 -2.40 -9.90 1.93
C ARG A 58 -1.39 -9.69 3.05
N HIS A 59 -1.76 -8.86 4.02
CA HIS A 59 -0.99 -8.61 5.23
C HIS A 59 -1.90 -8.56 6.47
N PRO A 60 -1.53 -9.17 7.61
CA PRO A 60 -2.35 -9.12 8.81
C PRO A 60 -2.55 -7.70 9.33
N VAL A 61 -3.77 -7.35 9.76
CA VAL A 61 -4.07 -6.01 10.32
C VAL A 61 -3.38 -5.74 11.65
N THR A 62 -2.93 -6.79 12.34
CA THR A 62 -2.18 -6.66 13.60
C THR A 62 -0.77 -6.11 13.38
N ASP A 63 -0.26 -6.15 12.15
CA ASP A 63 1.08 -5.69 11.80
C ASP A 63 1.00 -4.51 10.81
N MET A 64 0.71 -3.34 11.37
CA MET A 64 0.50 -2.10 10.61
C MET A 64 1.79 -1.61 9.93
N ALA A 65 2.92 -1.75 10.62
CA ALA A 65 4.21 -1.30 10.13
C ALA A 65 4.69 -2.14 8.93
N GLY A 66 4.56 -3.48 9.00
CA GLY A 66 4.89 -4.36 7.89
C GLY A 66 3.86 -4.28 6.76
N ALA A 67 2.57 -4.04 7.05
CA ALA A 67 1.59 -3.76 6.00
C ALA A 67 1.95 -2.50 5.20
N ALA A 68 2.37 -1.43 5.89
CA ALA A 68 2.83 -0.21 5.23
C ALA A 68 4.14 -0.43 4.46
N ASP A 69 5.06 -1.27 4.97
CA ASP A 69 6.31 -1.62 4.29
C ASP A 69 6.07 -2.47 3.03
N ALA A 70 5.18 -3.47 3.11
CA ALA A 70 4.79 -4.29 1.97
C ALA A 70 4.15 -3.44 0.86
N LEU A 71 3.25 -2.51 1.23
CA LEU A 71 2.67 -1.56 0.29
C LEU A 71 3.73 -0.60 -0.27
N ALA A 72 4.68 -0.15 0.54
CA ALA A 72 5.80 0.67 0.08
C ALA A 72 6.64 -0.08 -0.96
N LEU A 73 7.00 -1.33 -0.69
CA LEU A 73 7.76 -2.17 -1.61
C LEU A 73 6.97 -2.43 -2.90
N TYR A 74 5.68 -2.73 -2.79
CA TYR A 74 4.81 -2.98 -3.94
C TYR A 74 4.60 -1.74 -4.82
N THR A 75 4.60 -0.55 -4.21
CA THR A 75 4.42 0.73 -4.91
C THR A 75 5.73 1.39 -5.35
N THR A 76 6.86 0.88 -4.87
CA THR A 76 8.20 1.37 -5.25
C THR A 76 8.61 0.69 -6.56
N PRO A 77 9.08 1.45 -7.55
CA PRO A 77 9.59 0.85 -8.77
C PRO A 77 10.83 -0.02 -8.46
N PRO A 78 11.03 -1.14 -9.17
CA PRO A 78 12.31 -1.83 -9.11
C PRO A 78 13.42 -0.86 -9.54
N ALA A 79 14.51 -0.81 -8.76
CA ALA A 79 15.65 0.08 -9.02
C ALA A 79 16.23 -0.06 -10.46
N SER A 80 15.92 -1.15 -11.15
CA SER A 80 16.38 -1.50 -12.49
C SER A 80 15.81 -0.66 -13.65
N LEU A 81 14.87 0.25 -13.42
CA LEU A 81 14.36 1.16 -14.47
C LEU A 81 15.21 2.43 -14.66
N PHE A 82 16.19 2.68 -13.80
CA PHE A 82 17.08 3.84 -13.87
C PHE A 82 18.55 3.43 -13.85
N GLY A 83 19.01 2.70 -14.88
CA GLY A 83 20.45 2.42 -14.98
C GLY A 83 20.89 1.51 -16.11
N GLU A 84 20.68 1.87 -17.38
CA GLU A 84 21.71 1.67 -18.42
C GLU A 84 21.47 2.61 -19.61
N THR A 85 21.79 3.89 -19.44
CA THR A 85 22.26 4.72 -20.56
C THR A 85 23.78 4.83 -20.43
N ALA A 86 24.49 3.73 -20.65
CA ALA A 86 25.92 3.78 -20.86
C ALA A 86 26.18 4.22 -22.31
N ARG A 87 26.67 5.45 -22.46
CA ARG A 87 27.31 5.95 -23.68
C ARG A 87 28.35 4.94 -24.18
N SER A 88 28.39 4.71 -25.49
CA SER A 88 29.61 4.72 -26.31
C SER A 88 29.24 4.93 -27.77
#